data_AF-A0ABD6VIZ4-F1
#
_entry.id   AF-A0ABD6VIZ4-F1
#
_cell.length_a   1.000
_cell.length_b   1.000
_cell.length_c   1.000
_cell.angle_alpha   90.00
_cell.angle_beta   90.00
_cell.angle_gamma   90.00
#
_symmetry.space_group_name_H-M   'P 1'
#
loop_
_entity.id
_entity.type
_entity.pdbx_description
1 polymer ?
#
loop_
_entity_poly.entity_id
_entity_poly.type
_entity_poly.pdbx_seq_one_letter_code
_entity_poly.pdbx_strand_id
1 'polypeptide(L)'
;MLEEIKEKIIKNNFVDEVRTNMSFNEDAYMGLISSLCELSKELKGNDFIDRELALYLYTIPQMVRNAYVSFDGKENKPEIAFKLEDAWIELDALVIDCLS
;
A
#
# COMPACT_ATOMS: atom_id res chain seq x y z
N MET A 1 -18.71 -6.44 -5.77
CA MET A 1 -17.90 -5.21 -5.96
C MET A 1 -16.96 -4.95 -4.79
N LEU A 2 -17.42 -4.57 -3.59
CA LEU A 2 -16.53 -4.33 -2.44
C LEU A 2 -15.67 -5.56 -2.06
N GLU A 3 -16.29 -6.74 -1.96
CA GLU A 3 -15.58 -8.00 -1.67
C GLU A 3 -14.56 -8.36 -2.76
N GLU A 4 -14.85 -8.08 -4.03
CA GLU A 4 -13.91 -8.33 -5.13
C GLU A 4 -12.70 -7.38 -5.03
N ILE A 5 -12.92 -6.11 -4.69
CA ILE A 5 -11.85 -5.12 -4.50
C ILE A 5 -11.00 -5.52 -3.29
N LYS A 6 -11.63 -5.93 -2.19
CA LYS A 6 -10.95 -6.46 -1.01
C LYS A 6 -10.06 -7.65 -1.39
N GLU A 7 -10.59 -8.63 -2.13
CA GLU A 7 -9.79 -9.77 -2.58
C GLU A 7 -8.59 -9.35 -3.45
N LYS A 8 -8.77 -8.38 -4.36
CA LYS A 8 -7.65 -7.85 -5.17
C LYS A 8 -6.56 -7.24 -4.29
N ILE A 9 -6.92 -6.47 -3.26
CA ILE A 9 -5.98 -5.85 -2.33
C ILE A 9 -5.23 -6.92 -1.52
N ILE A 10 -5.96 -7.89 -0.96
CA ILE A 10 -5.37 -8.96 -0.13
C ILE A 10 -4.44 -9.87 -0.94
N LYS A 11 -4.80 -10.17 -2.21
CA LYS A 11 -4.00 -11.03 -3.09
C LYS A 11 -2.85 -10.29 -3.78
N ASN A 12 -2.81 -8.96 -3.71
CA ASN A 12 -1.73 -8.18 -4.28
C ASN A 12 -0.42 -8.48 -3.53
N ASN A 13 0.65 -8.75 -4.28
CA ASN A 13 1.92 -9.22 -3.73
C ASN A 13 2.95 -8.10 -3.52
N PHE A 14 2.64 -6.82 -3.81
CA PHE A 14 3.59 -5.72 -3.74
C PHE A 14 4.26 -5.62 -2.36
N VAL A 15 3.45 -5.63 -1.29
CA VAL A 15 3.98 -5.55 0.09
C VAL A 15 4.86 -6.75 0.43
N ASP A 16 4.51 -7.94 -0.04
CA ASP A 16 5.31 -9.15 0.18
C ASP A 16 6.65 -9.10 -0.57
N GLU A 17 6.66 -8.57 -1.78
CA GLU A 17 7.88 -8.36 -2.55
C GLU A 17 8.81 -7.33 -1.89
N VAL A 18 8.25 -6.21 -1.42
CA VAL A 18 9.01 -5.19 -0.68
C VAL A 18 9.58 -5.77 0.61
N ARG A 19 8.76 -6.47 1.41
CA ARG A 19 9.17 -7.01 2.71
C ARG A 19 10.16 -8.16 2.61
N THR A 20 9.98 -9.05 1.64
CA THR A 20 10.75 -10.31 1.57
C THR A 20 11.98 -10.14 0.68
N ASN A 21 11.81 -9.48 -0.46
CA ASN A 21 12.83 -9.44 -1.50
C ASN A 21 13.53 -8.08 -1.60
N MET A 22 13.05 -7.06 -0.86
CA MET A 22 13.49 -5.68 -1.01
C MET A 22 13.45 -5.27 -2.50
N SER A 23 12.34 -5.62 -3.17
CA SER A 23 12.13 -5.40 -4.60
C SER A 23 10.93 -4.49 -4.79
N PHE A 24 11.03 -3.59 -5.76
CA PHE A 24 9.93 -2.72 -6.16
C PHE A 24 9.36 -3.19 -7.48
N ASN A 25 8.26 -3.93 -7.42
CA ASN A 25 7.54 -4.38 -8.61
C ASN A 25 6.46 -3.37 -8.98
N GLU A 26 6.72 -2.66 -10.08
CA GLU A 26 5.87 -1.58 -10.58
C GLU A 26 4.47 -2.07 -10.95
N ASP A 27 4.35 -3.25 -11.57
CA ASP A 27 3.05 -3.79 -11.99
C ASP A 27 2.19 -4.14 -10.76
N ALA A 28 2.80 -4.76 -9.75
CA ALA A 28 2.13 -5.05 -8.49
C ALA A 28 1.72 -3.77 -7.76
N TYR A 29 2.61 -2.77 -7.73
CA TYR A 29 2.37 -1.47 -7.13
C TYR A 29 1.18 -0.75 -7.77
N MET A 30 1.18 -0.63 -9.10
CA MET A 30 0.09 0.01 -9.86
C MET A 30 -1.23 -0.74 -9.69
N GLY A 31 -1.20 -2.08 -9.63
CA GLY A 31 -2.38 -2.89 -9.34
C GLY A 31 -2.96 -2.63 -7.95
N LEU A 32 -2.09 -2.39 -6.95
CA LEU A 32 -2.51 -2.04 -5.59
C LEU A 32 -3.14 -0.64 -5.55
N ILE A 33 -2.50 0.37 -6.15
CA ILE A 33 -3.04 1.73 -6.25
C ILE A 33 -4.42 1.72 -6.90
N SER A 34 -4.57 1.04 -8.05
CA SER A 34 -5.85 0.99 -8.76
C SER A 34 -6.95 0.40 -7.87
N SER A 35 -6.62 -0.65 -7.10
CA SER A 35 -7.59 -1.29 -6.19
C SER A 35 -7.95 -0.40 -5.00
N LEU A 36 -6.99 0.35 -4.44
CA LEU A 36 -7.24 1.33 -3.37
C LEU A 36 -8.07 2.52 -3.88
N CYS A 37 -7.81 2.99 -5.10
CA CYS A 37 -8.60 4.03 -5.74
C CYS A 37 -10.04 3.58 -6.00
N GLU A 38 -10.24 2.35 -6.47
CA GLU A 38 -11.56 1.72 -6.58
C GLU A 38 -12.24 1.64 -5.19
N LEU A 39 -11.51 1.17 -4.18
CA LEU A 39 -12.03 1.03 -2.82
C LEU A 39 -12.50 2.36 -2.23
N SER A 40 -11.69 3.42 -2.34
CA SER A 40 -12.04 4.75 -1.82
C SER A 40 -13.35 5.28 -2.41
N LYS A 41 -13.65 4.96 -3.68
CA LYS A 41 -14.90 5.36 -4.33
C LYS A 41 -16.10 4.57 -3.82
N GLU A 42 -15.91 3.27 -3.57
CA GLU A 42 -16.97 2.39 -3.05
C GLU A 42 -17.27 2.64 -1.56
N LEU A 43 -16.27 3.08 -0.78
CA LEU A 43 -16.44 3.42 0.64
C LEU A 43 -17.02 4.82 0.86
N LYS A 44 -17.04 5.70 -0.15
CA LYS A 44 -17.65 7.03 -0.03
C LYS A 44 -19.12 6.92 0.37
N GLY A 45 -19.44 7.36 1.58
CA GLY A 45 -20.78 7.33 2.15
C GLY A 45 -21.18 5.98 2.77
N ASN A 46 -20.22 5.08 2.98
CA ASN A 46 -20.42 3.79 3.62
C ASN A 46 -19.72 3.79 5.00
N ASP A 47 -20.49 3.68 6.08
CA ASP A 47 -19.96 3.77 7.45
C ASP A 47 -19.31 2.48 7.95
N PHE A 48 -19.28 1.44 7.12
CA PHE A 48 -18.80 0.11 7.51
C PHE A 48 -17.64 -0.35 6.65
N ILE A 49 -16.51 -0.60 7.32
CA ILE A 49 -15.38 -1.35 6.80
C ILE A 49 -15.18 -2.59 7.66
N ASP A 50 -14.97 -3.74 7.03
CA ASP A 50 -14.70 -4.95 7.78
C ASP A 50 -13.29 -4.90 8.40
N ARG A 51 -13.13 -5.59 9.53
CA ARG A 51 -11.90 -5.54 10.33
C ARG A 51 -10.66 -6.03 9.58
N GLU A 52 -10.81 -7.02 8.72
CA GLU A 52 -9.68 -7.59 7.97
C GLU A 52 -9.19 -6.58 6.94
N LEU A 53 -10.11 -5.97 6.18
CA LEU A 53 -9.74 -4.92 5.24
C LEU A 53 -9.11 -3.71 5.94
N ALA A 54 -9.68 -3.27 7.06
CA ALA A 54 -9.09 -2.19 7.86
C ALA A 54 -7.64 -2.50 8.30
N LEU A 55 -7.39 -3.73 8.76
CA LEU A 55 -6.05 -4.17 9.13
C LEU A 55 -5.08 -4.12 7.94
N TYR A 56 -5.51 -4.59 6.76
CA TYR A 56 -4.72 -4.51 5.54
C TYR A 56 -4.39 -3.06 5.17
N LEU A 57 -5.38 -2.17 5.17
CA LEU A 57 -5.20 -0.76 4.88
C LEU A 57 -4.17 -0.10 5.81
N TYR A 58 -4.24 -0.33 7.12
CA TYR A 58 -3.26 0.22 8.05
C TYR A 58 -1.85 -0.36 7.88
N THR A 59 -1.73 -1.60 7.45
CA THR A 59 -0.44 -2.31 7.40
C THR A 59 0.33 -2.07 6.11
N ILE A 60 -0.35 -1.88 4.97
CA ILE A 60 0.28 -1.61 3.66
C ILE A 60 1.32 -0.48 3.74
N PRO A 61 0.96 0.78 4.09
CA PRO A 61 1.91 1.89 4.10
C PRO A 61 2.98 1.71 5.18
N GLN A 62 2.64 1.09 6.33
CA GLN A 62 3.61 0.82 7.39
C GLN A 62 4.71 -0.15 6.95
N MET A 63 4.38 -1.19 6.18
CA MET A 63 5.37 -2.15 5.70
C MET A 63 6.31 -1.52 4.68
N VAL A 64 5.79 -0.69 3.76
CA VAL A 64 6.60 0.05 2.78
C VAL A 64 7.51 1.06 3.48
N ARG A 65 6.97 1.81 4.46
CA ARG A 65 7.75 2.70 5.32
C ARG A 65 8.89 1.99 6.03
N ASN A 66 8.64 0.81 6.60
CA ASN A 66 9.67 0.03 7.30
C ASN A 66 10.80 -0.38 6.35
N ALA A 67 10.47 -0.75 5.10
CA ALA A 67 11.47 -1.02 4.08
C ALA A 67 12.28 0.24 3.72
N TYR A 68 11.63 1.39 3.56
CA TYR A 68 12.32 2.66 3.34
C TYR A 68 13.29 3.02 4.48
N VAL A 69 12.82 2.95 5.73
CA VAL A 69 13.61 3.29 6.93
C VAL A 69 14.84 2.38 7.08
N SER A 70 14.85 1.19 6.49
CA SER A 70 16.04 0.32 6.45
C SER A 70 17.24 0.93 5.68
N PHE A 71 17.02 2.04 4.96
CA PHE A 71 18.04 2.81 4.26
C PHE A 71 18.46 4.09 5.00
N ASP A 72 17.89 4.40 6.17
CA ASP A 72 18.27 5.59 6.93
C ASP A 72 19.73 5.54 7.40
N GLY A 73 20.39 6.70 7.39
CA GLY A 73 21.80 6.83 7.72
C GLY A 73 22.78 6.37 6.64
N LYS A 74 22.31 5.91 5.48
CA LYS A 74 23.17 5.59 4.31
C LYS A 74 23.39 6.86 3.48
N GLU A 75 24.65 7.28 3.31
CA GLU A 75 25.02 8.48 2.53
C GLU A 75 24.62 8.37 1.04
N ASN A 76 24.62 7.15 0.48
CA ASN A 76 24.23 6.88 -0.90
C ASN A 76 23.04 5.92 -0.92
N LYS A 77 21.83 6.46 -0.72
CA LYS A 77 20.60 5.67 -0.82
C LYS A 77 20.44 5.13 -2.26
N PRO A 78 20.16 3.83 -2.44
CA PRO A 78 19.92 3.27 -3.78
C PRO A 78 18.60 3.79 -4.36
N GLU A 79 18.43 3.71 -5.68
CA GLU A 79 17.22 4.17 -6.38
C GLU A 79 15.92 3.64 -5.77
N ILE A 80 15.92 2.37 -5.37
CA ILE A 80 14.77 1.73 -4.72
C ILE A 80 14.32 2.45 -3.44
N ALA A 81 15.24 3.07 -2.68
CA ALA A 81 14.87 3.77 -1.46
C ALA A 81 13.97 4.98 -1.78
N PHE A 82 14.26 5.72 -2.86
CA PHE A 82 13.42 6.84 -3.28
C PHE A 82 12.05 6.36 -3.76
N LYS A 83 12.01 5.25 -4.53
CA LYS A 83 10.74 4.63 -4.94
C LYS A 83 9.88 4.19 -3.75
N LEU A 84 10.51 3.61 -2.71
CA LEU A 84 9.82 3.22 -1.49
C LEU A 84 9.31 4.43 -0.67
N GLU A 85 10.04 5.55 -0.68
CA GLU A 85 9.60 6.79 -0.05
C GLU A 85 8.36 7.35 -0.72
N ASP A 86 8.41 7.51 -2.04
CA ASP A 86 7.30 8.01 -2.84
C ASP A 86 6.07 7.09 -2.69
N ALA A 87 6.28 5.78 -2.78
CA ALA A 87 5.21 4.81 -2.64
C ALA A 87 4.60 4.78 -1.24
N TRP A 88 5.40 4.93 -0.18
CA TRP A 88 4.87 5.02 1.17
C TRP A 88 3.94 6.25 1.29
N ILE A 89 4.37 7.42 0.83
CA ILE A 89 3.59 8.66 0.91
C ILE A 89 2.27 8.51 0.13
N GLU A 90 2.32 7.97 -1.09
CA GLU A 90 1.14 7.77 -1.92
C GLU A 90 0.16 6.75 -1.32
N LEU A 91 0.65 5.61 -0.82
CA LEU A 91 -0.19 4.59 -0.20
C LEU A 91 -0.83 5.09 1.11
N ASP A 92 -0.11 5.87 1.92
CA ASP A 92 -0.64 6.44 3.15
C ASP A 92 -1.81 7.40 2.87
N ALA A 93 -1.65 8.27 1.86
CA ALA A 93 -2.71 9.17 1.42
C ALA A 93 -3.95 8.40 0.91
N LEU A 94 -3.76 7.39 0.05
CA LEU A 94 -4.86 6.58 -0.47
C LEU A 94 -5.60 5.78 0.61
N VAL A 95 -4.86 5.27 1.60
CA VAL A 95 -5.45 4.58 2.75
C VAL A 95 -6.28 5.55 3.58
N ILE A 96 -5.79 6.76 3.84
CA ILE A 96 -6.56 7.79 4.54
C ILE A 96 -7.86 8.09 3.78
N ASP A 97 -7.80 8.23 2.45
CA ASP A 97 -8.98 8.45 1.61
C ASP A 97 -9.98 7.28 1.65
N CYS A 98 -9.52 6.04 1.86
CA CYS A 98 -10.42 4.89 2.05
C CYS A 98 -11.10 4.88 3.42
N LEU A 99 -10.47 5.50 4.42
CA LEU A 99 -10.93 5.47 5.82
C LEU A 99 -11.66 6.76 6.24
N SER A 100 -11.75 7.75 5.35
CA SER A 100 -12.39 9.06 5.57
C SER A 100 -13.83 9.10 5.09
#